data_AF-A0A1V5YBE3-F1
#
_entry.id   AF-A0A1V5YBE3-F1
#
_cell.length_a   1.000
_cell.length_b   1.000
_cell.length_c   1.000
_cell.angle_alpha   90.00
_cell.angle_beta   90.00
_cell.angle_gamma   90.00
#
_symmetry.space_group_name_H-M   'P 1'
#
loop_
_entity.id
_entity.type
_entity.pdbx_description
1 polymer ?
#
loop_
_entity_poly.entity_id
_entity_poly.type
_entity_poly.pdbx_seq_one_letter_code
_entity_poly.pdbx_strand_id
1 'polypeptide(L)'
;MRKIAERMGSSVAPIYVNFKNVDELLETLLEKIMSVCRKLLAEENSGSPLRDIGSASLRFAMEYSVIFRDLAIKSGKYMQGYDEKMMPALIEEMQKDPGLNGFTVEELKTILLKMRIFQLGLSMMAANSLLPKDYSKQEMMDILSSTADDVIMSAKLRRGLFKK
;
A
#
# COMPACT_ATOMS: atom_id res chain seq x y z
N MET A 1 22.69 -13.72 -4.84
CA MET A 1 23.88 -13.75 -3.96
C MET A 1 25.10 -13.06 -4.56
N ARG A 2 25.74 -13.57 -5.62
CA ARG A 2 26.99 -12.98 -6.17
C ARG A 2 26.92 -11.48 -6.49
N LYS A 3 25.88 -11.03 -7.22
CA LYS A 3 25.67 -9.61 -7.53
C LYS A 3 25.48 -8.72 -6.29
N ILE A 4 24.99 -9.28 -5.19
CA ILE A 4 24.82 -8.55 -3.92
C ILE A 4 26.18 -8.40 -3.25
N ALA A 5 26.97 -9.48 -3.19
CA ALA A 5 28.33 -9.46 -2.65
C ALA A 5 29.23 -8.47 -3.41
N GLU A 6 29.17 -8.46 -4.74
CA GLU A 6 29.86 -7.47 -5.58
C GLU A 6 29.50 -6.03 -5.21
N ARG A 7 28.20 -5.73 -5.04
CA ARG A 7 27.75 -4.39 -4.59
C ARG A 7 28.17 -4.05 -3.16
N MET A 8 28.35 -5.05 -2.30
CA MET A 8 28.82 -4.88 -0.93
C MET A 8 30.36 -4.80 -0.83
N GLY A 9 31.09 -4.98 -1.94
CA GLY A 9 32.55 -5.08 -1.92
C GLY A 9 33.06 -6.29 -1.12
N SER A 10 32.26 -7.37 -1.05
CA SER A 10 32.57 -8.55 -0.24
C SER A 10 32.50 -9.85 -1.06
N SER A 11 32.95 -10.96 -0.47
CA SER A 11 32.71 -12.29 -1.04
C SER A 11 31.27 -12.73 -0.76
N VAL A 12 30.82 -13.84 -1.34
CA VAL A 12 29.49 -14.39 -1.05
C VAL A 12 29.38 -15.01 0.34
N ALA A 13 30.51 -15.30 1.00
CA ALA A 13 30.53 -16.04 2.27
C ALA A 13 29.74 -15.35 3.39
N PRO A 14 29.89 -14.03 3.67
CA PRO A 14 29.09 -13.36 4.70
C PRO A 14 27.58 -13.38 4.44
N ILE A 15 27.17 -13.44 3.17
CA ILE A 15 25.74 -13.54 2.83
C ILE A 15 25.23 -14.95 3.16
N TYR A 16 25.99 -15.99 2.81
CA TYR A 16 25.61 -17.38 3.12
C TYR A 16 25.67 -17.74 4.60
N VAL A 17 26.41 -16.98 5.40
CA VAL A 17 26.37 -17.07 6.88
C VAL A 17 24.98 -16.67 7.43
N ASN A 18 24.29 -15.75 6.76
CA ASN A 18 23.00 -15.22 7.21
C ASN A 18 21.81 -15.84 6.46
N PHE A 19 22.00 -16.32 5.23
CA PHE A 19 20.94 -16.84 4.37
C PHE A 19 21.39 -18.09 3.63
N LYS A 20 20.70 -19.22 3.81
CA LYS A 20 20.97 -20.50 3.17
C LYS A 20 20.86 -20.41 1.66
N ASN A 21 19.89 -19.64 1.15
CA ASN A 21 19.64 -19.49 -0.27
C ASN A 21 18.97 -18.13 -0.59
N VAL A 22 18.70 -17.91 -1.87
CA VAL A 22 18.05 -16.68 -2.35
C VAL A 22 16.61 -16.57 -1.87
N ASP A 23 15.91 -17.70 -1.68
CA ASP A 23 14.51 -17.68 -1.26
C ASP A 23 14.37 -17.19 0.19
N GLU A 24 15.23 -17.64 1.11
CA GLU A 24 15.25 -17.17 2.51
C GLU A 24 15.60 -15.66 2.60
N LEU A 25 16.52 -15.20 1.74
CA LEU A 25 16.83 -13.77 1.63
C LEU A 25 15.61 -12.98 1.13
N LEU A 26 14.88 -13.50 0.14
CA LEU A 26 13.68 -12.86 -0.39
C LEU A 26 12.54 -12.84 0.64
N GLU A 27 12.35 -13.91 1.40
CA GLU A 27 11.37 -13.97 2.49
C GLU A 27 11.68 -12.91 3.56
N THR A 28 12.93 -12.84 4.01
CA THR A 28 13.38 -11.81 4.97
C THR A 28 13.20 -10.39 4.42
N LEU A 29 13.45 -10.19 3.11
CA LEU A 29 13.20 -8.92 2.45
C LEU A 29 11.71 -8.54 2.49
N LEU A 30 10.81 -9.49 2.26
CA LEU A 30 9.36 -9.26 2.34
C LEU A 30 8.94 -8.87 3.76
N GLU A 31 9.45 -9.54 4.78
CA GLU A 31 9.20 -9.16 6.18
C GLU A 31 9.67 -7.74 6.47
N LYS A 32 10.85 -7.36 5.96
CA LYS A 32 11.37 -6.00 6.10
C LYS A 32 10.49 -4.97 5.41
N ILE A 33 9.99 -5.26 4.20
CA ILE A 33 9.05 -4.41 3.47
C ILE A 33 7.76 -4.24 4.30
N MET A 34 7.20 -5.33 4.82
CA MET A 34 6.00 -5.30 5.66
C MET A 34 6.20 -4.47 6.93
N SER A 35 7.37 -4.56 7.55
CA SER A 35 7.74 -3.72 8.70
C SER A 35 7.82 -2.24 8.34
N VAL A 36 8.32 -1.90 7.15
CA VAL A 36 8.34 -0.50 6.65
C VAL A 36 6.91 -0.02 6.42
N CYS A 37 6.06 -0.80 5.77
CA CYS A 37 4.65 -0.44 5.56
C CYS A 37 3.91 -0.18 6.87
N ARG A 38 4.09 -1.05 7.88
CA ARG A 38 3.50 -0.84 9.23
C ARG A 38 4.00 0.43 9.89
N LYS A 39 5.30 0.74 9.75
CA LYS A 39 5.89 1.96 10.29
C LYS A 39 5.29 3.20 9.63
N LEU A 40 5.24 3.22 8.29
CA LEU A 40 4.63 4.33 7.55
C LEU A 40 3.17 4.54 7.95
N LEU A 41 2.40 3.47 8.09
CA LEU A 41 1.01 3.54 8.55
C LEU A 41 0.89 4.09 9.98
N ALA A 42 1.76 3.68 10.89
CA ALA A 42 1.75 4.17 12.28
C ALA A 42 2.17 5.64 12.41
N GLU A 43 2.84 6.20 11.40
CA GLU A 43 3.19 7.63 11.34
C GLU A 43 2.02 8.49 10.83
N GLU A 44 1.01 7.89 10.20
CA GLU A 44 -0.21 8.59 9.78
C GLU A 44 -1.16 8.77 10.95
N ASN A 45 -1.85 9.92 11.00
CA ASN A 45 -2.81 10.23 12.05
C ASN A 45 -3.82 11.30 11.58
N SER A 46 -4.51 11.03 10.47
CA SER A 46 -5.56 11.94 9.97
C SER A 46 -6.89 11.81 10.72
N GLY A 47 -7.02 10.78 11.58
CA GLY A 47 -8.29 10.41 12.22
C GLY A 47 -9.23 9.61 11.31
N SER A 48 -8.81 9.29 10.08
CA SER A 48 -9.51 8.39 9.17
C SER A 48 -8.57 7.24 8.78
N PRO A 49 -8.74 6.06 9.41
CA PRO A 49 -7.95 4.87 9.08
C PRO A 49 -7.89 4.57 7.58
N LEU A 50 -8.98 4.76 6.81
CA LEU A 50 -8.94 4.52 5.37
C LEU A 50 -8.01 5.49 4.62
N ARG A 51 -8.01 6.77 5.00
CA ARG A 51 -7.10 7.77 4.42
C ARG A 51 -5.67 7.50 4.83
N ASP A 52 -5.43 7.15 6.08
CA ASP A 52 -4.11 6.81 6.62
C ASP A 52 -3.50 5.61 5.87
N ILE A 53 -4.29 4.56 5.61
CA ILE A 53 -3.87 3.42 4.77
C ILE A 53 -3.45 3.88 3.37
N GLY A 54 -4.26 4.73 2.73
CA GLY A 54 -3.96 5.27 1.40
C GLY A 54 -2.66 6.10 1.41
N SER A 55 -2.55 7.02 2.36
CA SER A 55 -1.42 7.94 2.55
C SER A 55 -0.11 7.18 2.71
N ALA A 56 -0.06 6.24 3.66
CA ALA A 56 1.12 5.40 3.91
C ALA A 56 1.52 4.58 2.66
N SER A 57 0.53 4.08 1.91
CA SER A 57 0.78 3.27 0.73
C SER A 57 1.33 4.10 -0.45
N LEU A 58 0.84 5.34 -0.63
CA LEU A 58 1.38 6.28 -1.62
C LEU A 58 2.79 6.74 -1.22
N ARG A 59 3.03 7.05 0.06
CA ARG A 59 4.37 7.34 0.58
C ARG A 59 5.35 6.21 0.29
N PHE A 60 4.96 4.95 0.53
CA PHE A 60 5.76 3.78 0.19
C PHE A 60 6.12 3.73 -1.31
N ALA A 61 5.13 3.95 -2.19
CA ALA A 61 5.35 3.94 -3.63
C ALA A 61 6.32 5.04 -4.10
N MET A 62 6.32 6.19 -3.43
CA MET A 62 7.20 7.32 -3.76
C MET A 62 8.61 7.15 -3.19
N GLU A 63 8.71 6.81 -1.89
CA GLU A 63 10.00 6.72 -1.18
C GLU A 63 10.78 5.44 -1.54
N TYR A 64 10.07 4.36 -1.87
CA TYR A 64 10.65 3.06 -2.23
C TYR A 64 10.28 2.65 -3.66
N SER A 65 10.29 3.60 -4.61
CA SER A 65 9.75 3.42 -5.96
C SER A 65 10.30 2.22 -6.74
N VAL A 66 11.59 1.87 -6.55
CA VAL A 66 12.20 0.70 -7.20
C VAL A 66 11.59 -0.59 -6.66
N ILE A 67 11.46 -0.70 -5.34
CA ILE A 67 10.85 -1.86 -4.67
C ILE A 67 9.37 -1.93 -5.05
N PHE A 68 8.66 -0.80 -5.02
CA PHE A 68 7.26 -0.73 -5.40
C PHE A 68 7.02 -1.19 -6.84
N ARG A 69 7.79 -0.70 -7.81
CA ARG A 69 7.68 -1.14 -9.21
C ARG A 69 7.95 -2.64 -9.36
N ASP A 70 8.96 -3.15 -8.68
CA ASP A 70 9.27 -4.58 -8.69
C ASP A 70 8.13 -5.42 -8.09
N LEU A 71 7.55 -4.99 -6.97
CA LEU A 71 6.40 -5.65 -6.35
C LEU A 71 5.15 -5.58 -7.23
N ALA A 72 4.86 -4.42 -7.84
CA ALA A 72 3.69 -4.19 -8.68
C ALA A 72 3.76 -5.00 -9.99
N ILE A 73 4.94 -5.06 -10.62
CA ILE A 73 5.15 -5.74 -11.91
C ILE A 73 5.32 -7.25 -11.73
N LYS A 74 5.99 -7.71 -10.66
CA LYS A 74 6.22 -9.14 -10.38
C LYS A 74 5.14 -9.75 -9.49
N SER A 75 4.05 -9.01 -9.27
CA SER A 75 2.98 -9.22 -8.29
C SER A 75 2.27 -10.58 -8.34
N GLY A 76 2.35 -11.33 -9.44
CA GLY A 76 1.73 -12.67 -9.53
C GLY A 76 2.15 -13.64 -8.43
N LYS A 77 3.38 -13.54 -7.91
CA LYS A 77 3.87 -14.34 -6.75
C LYS A 77 3.83 -13.60 -5.42
N TYR A 78 3.94 -12.27 -5.41
CA TYR A 78 4.07 -11.48 -4.17
C TYR A 78 2.74 -10.95 -3.64
N MET A 79 1.68 -10.91 -4.46
CA MET A 79 0.31 -10.67 -4.02
C MET A 79 -0.39 -11.95 -3.56
N GLN A 80 0.19 -13.14 -3.81
CA GLN A 80 -0.31 -14.39 -3.23
C GLN A 80 -0.21 -14.29 -1.71
N GLY A 81 -1.36 -14.34 -1.05
CA GLY A 81 -1.48 -14.18 0.40
C GLY A 81 -1.68 -12.75 0.89
N TYR A 82 -1.67 -11.71 0.04
CA TYR A 82 -2.09 -10.37 0.46
C TYR A 82 -3.56 -10.40 0.89
N ASP A 83 -4.42 -10.98 0.07
CA ASP A 83 -5.86 -11.07 0.36
C ASP A 83 -6.13 -11.98 1.58
N GLU A 84 -5.28 -12.98 1.85
CA GLU A 84 -5.44 -13.87 3.01
C GLU A 84 -4.85 -13.29 4.31
N LYS A 85 -3.70 -12.59 4.24
CA LYS A 85 -2.94 -12.15 5.43
C LYS A 85 -3.14 -10.67 5.77
N MET A 86 -3.28 -9.81 4.77
CA MET A 86 -3.35 -8.36 4.97
C MET A 86 -4.79 -7.85 4.99
N MET A 87 -5.65 -8.35 4.10
CA MET A 87 -7.01 -7.86 3.98
C MET A 87 -7.80 -7.93 5.30
N PRO A 88 -7.74 -9.02 6.11
CA PRO A 88 -8.46 -9.06 7.39
C PRO A 88 -8.08 -7.91 8.33
N ALA A 89 -6.78 -7.66 8.51
CA ALA A 89 -6.28 -6.58 9.37
C ALA A 89 -6.69 -5.20 8.85
N LEU A 90 -6.66 -4.97 7.53
CA LEU A 90 -7.11 -3.70 6.95
C LEU A 90 -8.60 -3.48 7.12
N ILE A 91 -9.41 -4.54 7.02
CA ILE A 91 -10.86 -4.46 7.27
C ILE A 91 -11.13 -4.13 8.74
N GLU A 92 -10.40 -4.75 9.68
CA GLU A 92 -10.50 -4.42 11.10
C GLU A 92 -10.17 -2.94 11.38
N GLU A 93 -9.15 -2.38 10.72
CA GLU A 93 -8.85 -0.95 10.83
C GLU A 93 -9.94 -0.07 10.20
N MET A 94 -10.49 -0.46 9.03
CA MET A 94 -11.60 0.25 8.40
C MET A 94 -12.87 0.26 9.25
N GLN A 95 -13.12 -0.80 10.04
CA GLN A 95 -14.26 -0.85 10.96
C GLN A 95 -14.14 0.17 12.11
N LYS A 96 -12.95 0.68 12.39
CA LYS A 96 -12.72 1.76 13.38
C LYS A 96 -12.96 3.15 12.79
N ASP A 97 -13.07 3.28 11.46
CA ASP A 97 -13.26 4.56 10.80
C ASP A 97 -14.70 5.07 11.00
N PRO A 98 -14.92 6.22 11.66
CA PRO A 98 -16.26 6.76 11.89
C PRO A 98 -17.03 7.03 10.59
N GLY A 99 -16.31 7.36 9.52
CA GLY A 99 -16.84 7.58 8.18
C GLY A 99 -17.39 6.31 7.53
N LEU A 100 -17.03 5.14 8.04
CA LEU A 100 -17.45 3.83 7.53
C LEU A 100 -18.46 3.10 8.43
N ASN A 101 -18.96 3.76 9.47
CA ASN A 101 -19.99 3.21 10.33
C ASN A 101 -21.24 2.79 9.53
N GLY A 102 -21.70 1.56 9.80
CA GLY A 102 -22.90 0.98 9.18
C GLY A 102 -22.63 0.14 7.92
N PHE A 103 -21.41 0.17 7.35
CA PHE A 103 -21.03 -0.75 6.26
C PHE A 103 -20.81 -2.19 6.76
N THR A 104 -21.20 -3.17 5.95
CA THR A 104 -20.90 -4.58 6.17
C THR A 104 -19.46 -4.90 5.74
N VAL A 105 -18.93 -6.03 6.20
CA VAL A 105 -17.57 -6.48 5.80
C VAL A 105 -17.41 -6.58 4.28
N GLU A 106 -18.41 -7.10 3.56
CA GLU A 106 -18.34 -7.21 2.09
C GLU A 106 -18.35 -5.85 1.38
N GLU A 107 -19.05 -4.87 1.95
CA GLU A 107 -19.03 -3.50 1.44
C GLU A 107 -17.70 -2.80 1.74
N LEU A 108 -17.11 -3.03 2.92
CA LEU A 108 -15.78 -2.55 3.25
C LEU A 108 -14.72 -3.15 2.31
N LYS A 109 -14.79 -4.46 2.01
CA LYS A 109 -13.93 -5.09 1.00
C LYS A 109 -14.06 -4.42 -0.37
N THR A 110 -15.29 -4.10 -0.77
CA THR A 110 -15.55 -3.40 -2.04
C THR A 110 -14.97 -1.97 -2.05
N ILE A 111 -15.12 -1.23 -0.95
CA ILE A 111 -14.52 0.11 -0.80
C ILE A 111 -13.00 0.01 -0.85
N LEU A 112 -12.40 -0.90 -0.08
CA LEU A 112 -10.96 -1.14 -0.03
C LEU A 112 -10.40 -1.48 -1.41
N LEU A 113 -11.08 -2.36 -2.15
CA LEU A 113 -10.67 -2.74 -3.50
C LEU A 113 -10.66 -1.54 -4.45
N LYS A 114 -11.70 -0.69 -4.42
CA LYS A 114 -11.76 0.53 -5.24
C LYS A 114 -10.62 1.48 -4.92
N MET A 115 -10.36 1.72 -3.63
CA MET A 115 -9.26 2.57 -3.19
C MET A 115 -7.90 2.02 -3.61
N ARG A 116 -7.70 0.71 -3.48
CA ARG A 116 -6.45 0.04 -3.89
C ARG A 116 -6.21 0.12 -5.39
N ILE A 117 -7.24 -0.08 -6.22
CA ILE A 117 -7.15 0.06 -7.68
C ILE A 117 -6.74 1.49 -8.04
N PHE A 118 -7.43 2.48 -7.47
CA PHE A 118 -7.14 3.89 -7.71
C PHE A 118 -5.72 4.26 -7.28
N GLN A 119 -5.33 3.89 -6.06
CA GLN A 119 -4.02 4.17 -5.49
C GLN A 119 -2.90 3.50 -6.29
N LEU A 120 -3.09 2.27 -6.77
CA LEU A 120 -2.13 1.59 -7.64
C LEU A 120 -1.97 2.34 -8.98
N GLY A 121 -3.07 2.78 -9.58
CA GLY A 121 -3.06 3.61 -10.78
C GLY A 121 -2.31 4.93 -10.57
N LEU A 122 -2.65 5.67 -9.51
CA LEU A 122 -1.98 6.92 -9.15
C LEU A 122 -0.47 6.72 -8.92
N SER A 123 -0.10 5.64 -8.21
CA SER A 123 1.29 5.28 -7.95
C SER A 123 2.05 4.95 -9.24
N MET A 124 1.42 4.25 -10.18
CA MET A 124 2.01 3.96 -11.48
C MET A 124 2.18 5.23 -12.33
N MET A 125 1.22 6.16 -12.29
CA MET A 125 1.35 7.44 -12.97
C MET A 125 2.49 8.27 -12.39
N ALA A 126 2.58 8.36 -11.06
CA ALA A 126 3.65 9.05 -10.35
C ALA A 126 5.03 8.45 -10.64
N ALA A 127 5.16 7.12 -10.51
CA ALA A 127 6.44 6.41 -10.67
C ALA A 127 6.99 6.44 -12.10
N ASN A 128 6.15 6.73 -13.11
CA ASN A 128 6.52 6.82 -14.53
C ASN A 128 6.48 8.25 -15.07
N SER A 129 6.36 9.28 -14.22
CA SER A 129 6.27 10.69 -14.63
C SER A 129 5.14 10.97 -15.65
N LEU A 130 4.01 10.26 -15.51
CA LEU A 130 2.83 10.41 -16.37
C LEU A 130 1.82 11.43 -15.83
N LEU A 131 2.07 11.98 -14.64
CA LEU A 131 1.26 13.05 -14.09
C LEU A 131 1.58 14.38 -14.79
N PRO A 132 0.60 15.30 -14.93
CA PRO A 132 0.89 16.64 -15.42
C PRO A 132 1.96 17.30 -14.55
N LYS A 133 2.86 18.08 -15.17
CA LYS A 133 4.06 18.64 -14.50
C LYS A 133 3.74 19.50 -13.28
N ASP A 134 2.54 20.05 -13.21
CA ASP A 134 2.10 20.93 -12.15
C ASP A 134 1.64 20.18 -10.90
N TYR A 135 1.52 18.84 -10.93
CA TYR A 135 1.15 18.03 -9.78
C TYR A 135 2.37 17.65 -8.92
N SER A 136 2.47 18.32 -7.78
CA SER A 136 3.40 18.04 -6.70
C SER A 136 3.05 16.78 -5.91
N LYS A 137 3.96 16.37 -5.02
CA LYS A 137 3.71 15.30 -4.05
C LYS A 137 2.45 15.58 -3.21
N GLN A 138 2.29 16.82 -2.76
CA GLN A 138 1.17 17.18 -1.90
C GLN A 138 -0.16 17.05 -2.65
N GLU A 139 -0.24 17.53 -3.89
CA GLU A 139 -1.47 17.43 -4.69
C GLU A 139 -1.87 15.98 -4.99
N MET A 140 -0.91 15.06 -5.12
CA MET A 140 -1.22 13.63 -5.20
C MET A 140 -1.84 13.08 -3.92
N MET A 141 -1.34 13.50 -2.76
CA MET A 141 -1.92 13.12 -1.46
C MET A 141 -3.33 13.69 -1.32
N ASP A 142 -3.53 14.94 -1.75
CA ASP A 142 -4.83 15.61 -1.71
C ASP A 142 -5.84 14.90 -2.62
N ILE A 143 -5.45 14.53 -3.85
CA ILE A 143 -6.27 13.72 -4.77
C ILE A 143 -6.65 12.37 -4.14
N LEU A 144 -5.68 11.67 -3.55
CA LEU A 144 -5.95 10.38 -2.92
C LEU A 144 -6.95 10.52 -1.76
N SER A 145 -6.77 11.57 -0.96
CA SER A 145 -7.61 11.90 0.18
C SER A 145 -9.04 12.27 -0.26
N SER A 146 -9.20 13.13 -1.26
CA SER A 146 -10.52 13.51 -1.78
C SER A 146 -11.23 12.35 -2.48
N THR A 147 -10.48 11.48 -3.16
CA THR A 147 -11.06 10.28 -3.79
C THR A 147 -11.60 9.30 -2.75
N ALA A 148 -10.95 9.22 -1.57
CA ALA A 148 -11.50 8.43 -0.47
C ALA A 148 -12.89 8.96 -0.05
N ASP A 149 -13.06 10.29 0.05
CA ASP A 149 -14.35 10.90 0.31
C ASP A 149 -15.39 10.59 -0.76
N ASP A 150 -15.02 10.73 -2.02
CA ASP A 150 -15.91 10.44 -3.15
C ASP A 150 -16.40 8.99 -3.12
N VAL A 151 -15.49 8.04 -2.86
CA VAL A 151 -15.83 6.62 -2.77
C VAL A 151 -16.75 6.34 -1.57
N ILE A 152 -16.45 6.89 -0.39
CA ILE A 152 -17.26 6.71 0.82
C ILE A 152 -18.65 7.33 0.64
N MET A 153 -18.71 8.58 0.19
CA MET A 153 -19.96 9.32 -0.01
C MET A 153 -20.83 8.63 -1.05
N SER A 154 -20.25 8.21 -2.17
CA SER A 154 -20.94 7.45 -3.20
C SER A 154 -21.47 6.10 -2.66
N ALA A 155 -20.71 5.42 -1.79
CA ALA A 155 -21.16 4.18 -1.15
C ALA A 155 -22.31 4.43 -0.17
N LYS A 156 -22.26 5.49 0.63
CA LYS A 156 -23.35 5.88 1.55
C LYS A 156 -24.62 6.20 0.79
N LEU A 157 -24.51 6.95 -0.31
CA LEU A 157 -25.65 7.33 -1.14
C LEU A 157 -26.35 6.10 -1.73
N ARG A 158 -25.60 5.15 -2.30
CA ARG A 158 -26.16 3.90 -2.84
C ARG A 158 -26.92 3.07 -1.81
N ARG A 159 -26.55 3.16 -0.53
CA ARG A 159 -27.22 2.45 0.57
C ARG A 159 -28.37 3.21 1.22
N GLY A 160 -28.58 4.47 0.86
CA GLY A 160 -29.50 5.35 1.58
C GLY A 160 -29.02 5.72 2.99
N LEU A 161 -27.71 5.59 3.28
CA LEU A 161 -27.09 6.01 4.54
C LEU A 161 -26.80 7.52 4.58
N PHE A 162 -27.05 8.23 3.48
CA PHE A 162 -26.90 9.67 3.41
C PHE A 162 -28.15 10.33 4.00
N LYS A 163 -28.03 10.85 5.22
CA LYS A 163 -29.06 11.75 5.78
C LYS A 163 -28.81 13.15 5.21
N LYS A 164 -29.86 13.74 4.63
CA LYS A 164 -29.89 15.16 4.23
C LYS A 164 -29.71 16.06 5.43
#